data_AF-A0A091M464-F1
#
_entry.id   AF-A0A091M464-F1
#
_cell.length_a   1.000
_cell.length_b   1.000
_cell.length_c   1.000
_cell.angle_alpha   90.00
_cell.angle_beta   90.00
_cell.angle_gamma   90.00
#
_symmetry.space_group_name_H-M   'P 1'
#
loop_
_entity.id
_entity.type
_entity.pdbx_description
1 polymer ?
#
loop_
_entity_poly.entity_id
_entity_poly.type
_entity_poly.pdbx_seq_one_letter_code
_entity_poly.pdbx_strand_id
1 'polypeptide(L)'
;GFKPLPSGATATPVLVATFCYTFLFSGALAYQERSLRFSFNFTLLQAELGKPQRNCYTLPGFDFSYGLYIRRTDGGVPEAIGHWNTVKPRTAFVQKMPRDFITMNRGALKAGYTTAREFNLYYKAKDIRHKDVEHSQFKRCPPKVPADLAYGITARPCTPFFDLLQHKYKELWMEQQRARTATQRAEKKKKDKACETRTTFLRRHPPPTKEESFWHLPRLEKVGPHLCTFPDRDARRKAFSA
;
A
#
# COMPACT_ATOMS: atom_id res chain seq x y z
N GLY A 1 -4.84 -60.44 -34.93
CA GLY A 1 -5.47 -60.73 -36.23
C GLY A 1 -5.84 -59.42 -36.88
N PHE A 2 -5.45 -59.25 -38.14
CA PHE A 2 -5.59 -58.05 -38.95
C PHE A 2 -7.05 -57.59 -39.17
N LYS A 3 -7.21 -56.29 -39.45
CA LYS A 3 -8.45 -55.57 -39.87
C LYS A 3 -9.17 -56.25 -41.05
N PRO A 4 -10.42 -55.82 -41.37
CA PRO A 4 -10.51 -54.85 -42.47
C PRO A 4 -11.58 -53.74 -42.29
N LEU A 5 -11.22 -52.55 -42.80
CA LEU A 5 -12.13 -51.58 -43.41
C LEU A 5 -12.37 -52.00 -44.88
N PRO A 6 -13.47 -51.56 -45.50
CA PRO A 6 -13.42 -51.09 -46.90
C PRO A 6 -14.04 -49.68 -47.03
N SER A 7 -13.32 -48.70 -47.59
CA SER A 7 -13.45 -48.14 -48.96
C SER A 7 -14.86 -47.61 -49.27
N GLY A 8 -15.13 -46.36 -49.62
CA GLY A 8 -14.40 -45.41 -50.46
C GLY A 8 -15.27 -45.08 -51.69
N ALA A 9 -15.74 -43.83 -51.83
CA ALA A 9 -16.31 -43.26 -53.07
C ALA A 9 -16.40 -41.71 -52.93
N THR A 10 -15.47 -40.95 -53.53
CA THR A 10 -15.57 -40.17 -54.79
C THR A 10 -16.54 -38.98 -54.85
N ALA A 11 -15.93 -37.79 -54.75
CA ALA A 11 -16.13 -36.49 -55.42
C ALA A 11 -17.40 -36.19 -56.25
N THR A 12 -18.01 -35.02 -56.03
CA THR A 12 -17.79 -33.78 -56.83
C THR A 12 -18.53 -32.56 -56.23
N PRO A 13 -18.11 -31.32 -56.58
CA PRO A 13 -18.43 -30.09 -55.85
C PRO A 13 -19.53 -29.26 -56.53
N VAL A 14 -20.31 -28.51 -55.73
CA VAL A 14 -21.18 -27.45 -56.26
C VAL A 14 -20.84 -26.13 -55.58
N LEU A 15 -20.42 -25.21 -56.44
CA LEU A 15 -20.25 -23.77 -56.29
C LEU A 15 -21.36 -23.10 -55.44
N VAL A 16 -21.03 -22.00 -54.77
CA VAL A 16 -21.58 -20.66 -55.08
C VAL A 16 -21.12 -19.61 -54.03
N ALA A 17 -20.59 -18.50 -54.58
CA ALA A 17 -20.52 -17.14 -54.05
C ALA A 17 -19.61 -16.81 -52.85
N THR A 18 -18.33 -16.64 -53.16
CA THR A 18 -17.48 -15.58 -52.61
C THR A 18 -18.10 -14.20 -52.87
N PHE A 19 -18.52 -13.49 -51.82
CA PHE A 19 -18.73 -12.05 -51.86
C PHE A 19 -17.44 -11.35 -51.40
N CYS A 20 -16.59 -11.02 -52.36
CA CYS A 20 -15.47 -10.08 -52.19
C CYS A 20 -16.03 -8.66 -52.11
N TYR A 21 -16.08 -8.05 -50.94
CA TYR A 21 -16.15 -6.59 -50.82
C TYR A 21 -14.74 -6.02 -50.85
N THR A 22 -14.26 -5.72 -52.05
CA THR A 22 -13.09 -4.86 -52.28
C THR A 22 -13.51 -3.40 -52.03
N PHE A 23 -13.18 -2.85 -50.87
CA PHE A 23 -13.12 -1.40 -50.70
C PHE A 23 -11.71 -0.93 -51.06
N LEU A 24 -11.61 -0.34 -52.25
CA LEU A 24 -10.44 0.42 -52.70
C LEU A 24 -10.37 1.72 -51.88
N PHE A 25 -9.40 1.83 -51.00
CA PHE A 25 -8.89 3.13 -50.55
C PHE A 25 -7.41 3.22 -50.95
N SER A 26 -7.19 3.98 -52.03
CA SER A 26 -5.88 4.50 -52.42
C SER A 26 -5.40 5.48 -51.36
N GLY A 27 -4.18 5.28 -50.85
CA GLY A 27 -3.57 6.18 -49.88
C GLY A 27 -2.40 5.53 -49.15
N ALA A 28 -1.21 5.62 -49.74
CA ALA A 28 0.03 5.21 -49.11
C ALA A 28 0.31 6.06 -47.87
N LEU A 29 0.37 5.45 -46.68
CA LEU A 29 1.16 5.92 -45.55
C LEU A 29 1.52 4.71 -44.67
N ALA A 30 2.82 4.42 -44.61
CA ALA A 30 3.40 3.42 -43.74
C ALA A 30 3.12 3.76 -42.26
N TYR A 31 2.51 2.85 -41.50
CA TYR A 31 2.53 2.94 -40.04
C TYR A 31 2.25 1.60 -39.35
N GLN A 32 3.36 0.97 -38.93
CA GLN A 32 3.58 0.25 -37.67
C GLN A 32 2.40 -0.47 -36.99
N GLU A 33 2.52 -1.81 -36.92
CA GLU A 33 1.70 -2.68 -36.08
C GLU A 33 1.72 -2.22 -34.62
N ARG A 34 0.66 -1.52 -34.22
CA ARG A 34 0.23 -1.42 -32.83
C ARG A 34 -1.15 -2.02 -32.76
N SER A 35 -1.28 -3.04 -31.92
CA SER A 35 -2.53 -3.62 -31.43
C SER A 35 -3.57 -2.53 -31.12
N LEU A 36 -4.36 -2.15 -32.12
CA LEU A 36 -5.50 -1.26 -31.95
C LEU A 36 -6.64 -2.11 -31.39
N ARG A 37 -6.82 -2.03 -30.08
CA ARG A 37 -8.12 -2.32 -29.47
C ARG A 37 -9.11 -1.36 -30.11
N PHE A 38 -9.90 -1.87 -31.05
CA PHE A 38 -10.96 -1.13 -31.73
C PHE A 38 -12.10 -0.92 -30.73
N SER A 39 -11.91 -0.02 -29.77
CA SER A 39 -12.99 0.50 -28.94
C SER A 39 -13.79 1.47 -29.80
N PHE A 40 -14.80 0.96 -30.51
CA PHE A 40 -15.86 1.80 -31.06
C PHE A 40 -16.44 2.62 -29.91
N ASN A 41 -16.43 3.95 -30.03
CA ASN A 41 -17.12 4.82 -29.09
C ASN A 41 -18.63 4.73 -29.39
N PHE A 42 -19.38 4.03 -28.54
CA PHE A 42 -20.84 3.79 -28.69
C PHE A 42 -21.71 4.98 -28.27
N THR A 43 -21.12 6.11 -27.90
CA THR A 43 -21.82 7.31 -27.41
C THR A 43 -22.66 8.03 -28.46
N LEU A 44 -22.58 7.65 -29.73
CA LEU A 44 -23.32 8.25 -30.85
C LEU A 44 -24.39 7.34 -31.47
N LEU A 45 -24.65 6.15 -30.91
CA LEU A 45 -25.66 5.25 -31.47
C LEU A 45 -27.04 5.53 -30.87
N GLN A 46 -28.03 5.65 -31.75
CA GLN A 46 -29.43 5.81 -31.40
C GLN A 46 -29.93 4.60 -30.60
N ALA A 47 -30.65 4.85 -29.50
CA ALA A 47 -31.21 3.78 -28.69
C ALA A 47 -32.32 3.05 -29.47
N GLU A 48 -32.17 1.73 -29.64
CA GLU A 48 -33.20 0.90 -30.26
C GLU A 48 -34.34 0.65 -29.26
N LEU A 49 -35.55 1.12 -29.57
CA LEU A 49 -36.72 0.91 -28.71
C LEU A 49 -37.01 -0.59 -28.56
N GLY A 50 -37.24 -1.02 -27.32
CA GLY A 50 -37.58 -2.42 -26.99
C GLY A 50 -36.39 -3.37 -26.85
N LYS A 51 -35.15 -2.91 -27.03
CA LYS A 51 -33.94 -3.72 -26.81
C LYS A 51 -33.12 -3.18 -25.64
N PRO A 52 -32.42 -4.05 -24.88
CA PRO A 52 -31.48 -3.58 -23.88
C PRO A 52 -30.31 -2.85 -24.54
N GLN A 53 -29.71 -1.91 -23.81
CA GLN A 53 -28.55 -1.16 -24.27
C GLN A 53 -27.43 -2.11 -24.68
N ARG A 54 -26.87 -1.93 -25.88
CA ARG A 54 -25.77 -2.75 -26.37
C ARG A 54 -24.53 -2.47 -25.52
N ASN A 55 -24.12 -3.46 -24.74
CA ASN A 55 -22.90 -3.40 -23.96
C ASN A 55 -21.81 -4.14 -24.75
N CYS A 56 -20.78 -3.43 -25.17
CA CYS A 56 -19.91 -3.85 -26.27
C CYS A 56 -18.76 -4.74 -25.81
N TYR A 57 -19.12 -5.71 -24.98
CA TYR A 57 -18.22 -6.76 -24.53
C TYR A 57 -18.46 -8.01 -25.36
N THR A 58 -17.37 -8.68 -25.73
CA THR A 58 -17.43 -10.02 -26.33
C THR A 58 -17.92 -10.99 -25.27
N LEU A 59 -19.21 -11.31 -25.33
CA LEU A 59 -19.81 -12.28 -24.43
C LEU A 59 -19.43 -13.71 -24.86
N PRO A 60 -19.24 -14.62 -23.90
CA PRO A 60 -19.18 -16.06 -24.17
C PRO A 60 -20.39 -16.50 -25.03
N GLY A 61 -20.16 -17.48 -25.92
CA GLY A 61 -21.17 -18.01 -26.84
C GLY A 61 -22.37 -18.64 -26.15
N PHE A 62 -23.33 -19.12 -26.95
CA PHE A 62 -24.62 -19.63 -26.47
C PHE A 62 -24.52 -20.76 -25.44
N ASP A 63 -23.47 -21.58 -25.50
CA ASP A 63 -23.27 -22.73 -24.59
C ASP A 63 -22.81 -22.32 -23.18
N PHE A 64 -22.53 -21.03 -22.96
CA PHE A 64 -22.10 -20.53 -21.66
C PHE A 64 -23.29 -20.17 -20.77
N SER A 65 -23.41 -20.88 -19.65
CA SER A 65 -24.38 -20.55 -18.60
C SER A 65 -23.80 -19.49 -17.65
N TYR A 66 -24.41 -18.31 -17.63
CA TYR A 66 -24.07 -17.27 -16.66
C TYR A 66 -24.53 -17.66 -15.26
N GLY A 67 -23.72 -17.30 -14.26
CA GLY A 67 -24.02 -17.57 -12.84
C GLY A 67 -22.97 -18.44 -12.17
N LEU A 68 -23.08 -18.57 -10.85
CA LEU A 68 -22.19 -19.43 -10.06
C LEU A 68 -22.67 -20.88 -10.14
N TYR A 69 -22.02 -21.69 -10.98
CA TYR A 69 -22.22 -23.13 -10.96
C TYR A 69 -21.47 -23.76 -9.77
N ILE A 70 -22.21 -24.16 -8.74
CA ILE A 70 -21.64 -24.93 -7.62
C ILE A 70 -21.60 -26.39 -8.05
N ARG A 71 -20.45 -26.81 -8.59
CA ARG A 71 -20.19 -28.22 -8.90
C ARG A 71 -20.19 -29.03 -7.60
N ARG A 72 -21.25 -29.79 -7.36
CA ARG A 72 -21.29 -30.77 -6.27
C ARG A 72 -20.26 -31.86 -6.59
N THR A 73 -19.17 -31.86 -5.84
CA THR A 73 -18.16 -32.93 -5.90
C THR A 73 -18.39 -33.93 -4.76
N ASP A 74 -19.38 -33.66 -3.91
CA ASP A 74 -19.78 -34.53 -2.83
C ASP A 74 -20.53 -35.70 -3.48
N GLY A 75 -19.99 -36.91 -3.43
CA GLY A 75 -20.56 -38.15 -3.98
C GLY A 75 -21.84 -38.63 -3.25
N GLY A 76 -22.63 -37.67 -2.78
CA GLY A 76 -23.97 -37.84 -2.25
C GLY A 76 -24.02 -38.41 -0.84
N VAL A 77 -25.23 -38.86 -0.49
CA VAL A 77 -25.55 -39.51 0.77
C VAL A 77 -24.66 -40.72 1.09
N PRO A 78 -24.33 -41.63 0.15
CA PRO A 78 -23.53 -42.80 0.49
C PRO A 78 -22.09 -42.43 0.87
N GLU A 79 -21.49 -41.42 0.24
CA GLU A 79 -20.14 -40.96 0.63
C GLU A 79 -20.15 -40.24 1.98
N ALA A 80 -21.23 -39.49 2.29
CA ALA A 80 -21.39 -38.80 3.57
C ALA A 80 -21.58 -39.75 4.77
N ILE A 81 -22.27 -40.89 4.58
CA ILE A 81 -22.52 -41.88 5.64
C ILE A 81 -21.37 -42.89 5.73
N GLY A 82 -20.79 -43.27 4.60
CA GLY A 82 -19.82 -44.38 4.51
C GLY A 82 -18.37 -44.02 4.83
N HIS A 83 -18.02 -42.74 4.94
CA HIS A 83 -16.64 -42.31 5.18
C HIS A 83 -16.53 -41.35 6.37
N TRP A 84 -15.72 -41.73 7.37
CA TRP A 84 -15.20 -40.77 8.35
C TRP A 84 -14.17 -39.89 7.66
N ASN A 85 -14.60 -38.74 7.14
CA ASN A 85 -13.70 -37.74 6.61
C ASN A 85 -12.91 -37.10 7.76
N THR A 86 -11.77 -37.68 8.11
CA THR A 86 -10.76 -36.97 8.90
C THR A 86 -10.33 -35.75 8.09
N VAL A 87 -10.68 -34.56 8.57
CA VAL A 87 -10.25 -33.30 7.99
C VAL A 87 -8.73 -33.32 7.95
N LYS A 88 -8.16 -33.63 6.79
CA LYS A 88 -6.73 -33.46 6.58
C LYS A 88 -6.45 -31.98 6.80
N PRO A 89 -5.52 -31.61 7.69
CA PRO A 89 -5.20 -30.21 7.90
C PRO A 89 -4.88 -29.63 6.54
N ARG A 90 -5.68 -28.65 6.11
CA ARG A 90 -5.47 -27.96 4.85
C ARG A 90 -4.01 -27.52 4.86
N THR A 91 -3.21 -28.07 3.95
CA THR A 91 -1.82 -27.63 3.77
C THR A 91 -1.87 -26.12 3.72
N ALA A 92 -1.16 -25.48 4.67
CA ALA A 92 -1.27 -24.06 4.90
C ALA A 92 -1.22 -23.37 3.54
N PHE A 93 -2.32 -22.74 3.14
CA PHE A 93 -2.32 -21.90 1.96
C PHE A 93 -1.21 -20.89 2.26
N VAL A 94 -0.10 -20.96 1.53
CA VAL A 94 1.02 -20.04 1.74
C VAL A 94 0.47 -18.69 1.32
N GLN A 95 -0.12 -17.98 2.28
CA GLN A 95 -0.58 -16.63 2.06
C GLN A 95 0.66 -15.88 1.59
N LYS A 96 0.59 -15.32 0.38
CA LYS A 96 1.67 -14.47 -0.13
C LYS A 96 1.64 -13.22 0.74
N MET A 97 2.36 -13.26 1.85
CA MET A 97 2.45 -12.12 2.76
C MET A 97 2.92 -10.90 1.97
N PRO A 98 2.29 -9.73 2.18
CA PRO A 98 2.65 -8.53 1.47
C PRO A 98 4.10 -8.16 1.77
N ARG A 99 4.79 -7.59 0.78
CA ARG A 99 6.16 -7.10 0.93
C ARG A 99 6.19 -5.85 1.80
N ASP A 100 7.20 -5.74 2.63
CA ASP A 100 7.44 -4.56 3.46
C ASP A 100 8.34 -3.56 2.70
N PHE A 101 7.70 -2.72 1.88
CA PHE A 101 8.42 -1.73 1.08
C PHE A 101 9.16 -0.70 1.93
N ILE A 102 8.70 -0.41 3.15
CA ILE A 102 9.31 0.62 4.00
C ILE A 102 10.68 0.14 4.48
N THR A 103 10.75 -1.09 4.99
CA THR A 103 12.03 -1.68 5.42
C THR A 103 12.97 -1.92 4.25
N MET A 104 12.44 -2.37 3.10
CA MET A 104 13.21 -2.57 1.87
C MET A 104 13.80 -1.25 1.36
N ASN A 105 13.01 -0.18 1.31
CA ASN A 105 13.48 1.13 0.83
C ASN A 105 14.55 1.71 1.73
N ARG A 106 14.38 1.60 3.05
CA ARG A 106 15.40 2.02 4.03
C ARG A 106 16.71 1.24 3.84
N GLY A 107 16.62 -0.07 3.58
CA GLY A 107 17.80 -0.90 3.32
C GLY A 107 18.47 -0.57 1.98
N ALA A 108 17.69 -0.28 0.94
CA ALA A 108 18.21 0.11 -0.37
C ALA A 108 18.97 1.44 -0.30
N LEU A 109 18.41 2.42 0.41
CA LEU A 109 19.07 3.71 0.65
C LEU A 109 20.37 3.54 1.46
N LYS A 110 20.37 2.68 2.49
CA LYS A 110 21.60 2.36 3.25
C LYS A 110 22.67 1.68 2.39
N ALA A 111 22.27 0.94 1.37
CA ALA A 111 23.17 0.30 0.42
C ALA A 111 23.62 1.25 -0.72
N GLY A 112 23.16 2.50 -0.74
CA GLY A 112 23.56 3.50 -1.73
C GLY A 112 22.80 3.44 -3.06
N TYR A 113 21.70 2.69 -3.15
CA TYR A 113 20.87 2.70 -4.35
C TYR A 113 20.06 3.99 -4.44
N THR A 114 20.07 4.61 -5.61
CA THR A 114 19.44 5.92 -5.85
C THR A 114 18.46 5.88 -7.03
N THR A 115 18.62 4.93 -7.95
CA THR A 115 17.79 4.84 -9.16
C THR A 115 16.69 3.79 -9.04
N ALA A 116 15.50 4.04 -9.59
CA ALA A 116 14.37 3.10 -9.55
C ALA A 116 14.71 1.70 -10.07
N ARG A 117 15.56 1.59 -11.09
CA ARG A 117 16.05 0.30 -11.62
C ARG A 117 16.85 -0.48 -10.58
N GLU A 118 17.67 0.20 -9.80
CA GLU A 118 18.48 -0.39 -8.74
C GLU A 118 17.61 -0.84 -7.57
N PHE A 119 16.62 -0.04 -7.19
CA PHE A 119 15.61 -0.44 -6.21
C PHE A 119 14.88 -1.72 -6.66
N ASN A 120 14.51 -1.84 -7.94
CA ASN A 120 13.90 -3.05 -8.47
C ASN A 120 14.83 -4.27 -8.39
N LEU A 121 16.13 -4.10 -8.62
CA LEU A 121 17.12 -5.17 -8.43
C LEU A 121 17.24 -5.54 -6.94
N TYR A 122 17.27 -4.54 -6.06
CA TYR A 122 17.29 -4.74 -4.61
C TYR A 122 16.05 -5.49 -4.13
N TYR A 123 14.87 -5.17 -4.64
CA TYR A 123 13.62 -5.86 -4.28
C TYR A 123 13.58 -7.32 -4.72
N LYS A 124 14.26 -7.65 -5.82
CA LYS A 124 14.40 -9.05 -6.27
C LYS A 124 15.40 -9.81 -5.40
N ALA A 125 16.50 -9.16 -5.01
CA ALA A 125 17.55 -9.77 -4.21
C ALA A 125 17.18 -9.94 -2.72
N LYS A 126 16.44 -8.97 -2.15
CA LYS A 126 16.05 -8.96 -0.74
C LYS A 126 14.53 -8.85 -0.59
N ASP A 127 13.84 -9.99 -0.67
CA ASP A 127 12.38 -10.07 -0.45
C ASP A 127 12.06 -10.08 1.06
N ILE A 128 11.83 -8.91 1.63
CA ILE A 128 11.37 -8.75 3.02
C ILE A 128 9.86 -8.66 3.02
N ARG A 129 9.19 -9.58 3.72
CA ARG A 129 7.74 -9.62 3.85
C ARG A 129 7.31 -9.26 5.25
N HIS A 130 6.12 -8.67 5.37
CA HIS A 130 5.51 -8.45 6.67
C HIS A 130 5.37 -9.78 7.39
N LYS A 131 5.79 -9.82 8.66
CA LYS A 131 5.46 -10.92 9.55
C LYS A 131 3.96 -10.80 9.89
N ASP A 132 3.24 -11.91 9.97
CA ASP A 132 1.85 -11.93 10.41
C ASP A 132 1.82 -11.58 11.92
N VAL A 133 1.86 -10.30 12.25
CA VAL A 133 1.87 -9.85 13.64
C VAL A 133 0.48 -10.02 14.28
N GLU A 134 -0.59 -10.14 13.49
CA GLU A 134 -1.97 -10.10 14.02
C GLU A 134 -2.88 -11.29 13.70
N HIS A 135 -2.58 -12.13 12.71
CA HIS A 135 -3.48 -13.25 12.38
C HIS A 135 -3.10 -14.57 13.07
N SER A 136 -1.97 -14.59 13.80
CA SER A 136 -1.56 -15.72 14.64
C SER A 136 -1.95 -15.55 16.12
N GLN A 137 -2.73 -14.52 16.49
CA GLN A 137 -3.24 -14.38 17.85
C GLN A 137 -4.36 -15.37 18.17
N PHE A 138 -5.02 -15.93 17.15
CA PHE A 138 -5.69 -17.21 17.32
C PHE A 138 -4.61 -18.29 17.40
N LYS A 139 -4.00 -18.40 18.59
CA LYS A 139 -3.29 -19.58 19.05
C LYS A 139 -4.16 -20.76 18.61
N ARG A 140 -3.67 -21.56 17.65
CA ARG A 140 -4.33 -22.81 17.25
C ARG A 140 -4.43 -23.83 18.39
N CYS A 141 -3.87 -23.48 19.55
CA CYS A 141 -4.01 -24.20 20.80
C CYS A 141 -5.00 -23.44 21.69
N PRO A 142 -5.98 -24.14 22.29
CA PRO A 142 -6.75 -23.57 23.39
C PRO A 142 -5.79 -22.95 24.42
N PRO A 143 -6.12 -21.79 25.02
CA PRO A 143 -5.32 -21.26 26.12
C PRO A 143 -5.17 -22.35 27.18
N LYS A 144 -3.98 -22.48 27.78
CA LYS A 144 -3.76 -23.43 28.88
C LYS A 144 -4.65 -23.00 30.04
N VAL A 145 -5.75 -23.74 30.23
CA VAL A 145 -6.69 -23.52 31.31
C VAL A 145 -6.17 -24.25 32.55
N PRO A 146 -6.09 -23.62 33.73
CA PRO A 146 -5.73 -24.31 34.97
C PRO A 146 -6.76 -25.40 35.30
N ALA A 147 -6.33 -26.51 35.91
CA ALA A 147 -7.17 -27.67 36.17
C ALA A 147 -8.42 -27.35 37.02
N ASP A 148 -8.35 -26.31 37.85
CA ASP A 148 -9.44 -25.85 38.73
C ASP A 148 -10.45 -24.92 38.04
N LEU A 149 -10.28 -24.61 36.76
CA LEU A 149 -11.25 -23.77 36.04
C LEU A 149 -12.47 -24.60 35.64
N ALA A 150 -13.61 -24.34 36.28
CA ALA A 150 -14.89 -24.85 35.82
C ALA A 150 -15.35 -24.09 34.56
N TYR A 151 -15.69 -24.83 33.50
CA TYR A 151 -16.35 -24.26 32.33
C TYR A 151 -17.82 -23.98 32.64
N GLY A 152 -18.27 -22.75 32.40
CA GLY A 152 -19.66 -22.35 32.66
C GLY A 152 -19.81 -20.83 32.79
N ILE A 153 -21.05 -20.36 32.88
CA ILE A 153 -21.36 -18.95 33.15
C ILE A 153 -21.18 -18.74 34.65
N THR A 154 -20.06 -18.15 35.07
CA THR A 154 -19.94 -17.63 36.44
C THR A 154 -21.04 -16.61 36.66
N ALA A 155 -21.76 -16.70 37.78
CA ALA A 155 -22.74 -15.69 38.16
C ALA A 155 -22.05 -14.32 38.14
N ARG A 156 -22.48 -13.43 37.23
CA ARG A 156 -21.98 -12.06 37.24
C ARG A 156 -22.29 -11.49 38.62
N PRO A 157 -21.31 -10.93 39.34
CA PRO A 157 -21.65 -10.20 40.55
C PRO A 157 -22.63 -9.10 40.14
N CYS A 158 -23.73 -8.98 40.87
CA CYS A 158 -24.67 -7.89 40.67
C CYS A 158 -23.90 -6.57 40.77
N THR A 159 -24.31 -5.55 40.00
CA THR A 159 -23.80 -4.19 40.16
C THR A 159 -23.85 -3.84 41.64
N PRO A 160 -22.71 -3.51 42.29
CA PRO A 160 -22.67 -3.29 43.73
C PRO A 160 -23.65 -2.16 44.07
N PHE A 161 -24.74 -2.51 44.73
CA PHE A 161 -25.87 -1.61 44.98
C PHE A 161 -25.43 -0.34 45.74
N PHE A 162 -24.43 -0.50 46.60
CA PHE A 162 -23.83 0.60 47.35
C PHE A 162 -23.21 1.68 46.44
N ASP A 163 -22.57 1.30 45.33
CA ASP A 163 -21.95 2.25 44.42
C ASP A 163 -23.00 3.06 43.62
N LEU A 164 -24.20 2.51 43.47
CA LEU A 164 -25.35 3.23 42.90
C LEU A 164 -25.89 4.27 43.89
N LEU A 165 -26.05 3.89 45.17
CA LEU A 165 -26.49 4.81 46.23
C LEU A 165 -25.49 5.94 46.46
N GLN A 166 -24.19 5.64 46.39
CA GLN A 166 -23.12 6.64 46.52
C GLN A 166 -22.87 7.45 45.25
N HIS A 167 -23.64 7.22 44.17
CA HIS A 167 -23.47 7.90 42.88
C HIS A 167 -22.05 7.80 42.28
N LYS A 168 -21.26 6.76 42.62
CA LYS A 168 -19.89 6.61 42.11
C LYS A 168 -19.82 6.58 40.58
N TYR A 169 -20.81 5.96 39.93
CA TYR A 169 -20.88 5.93 38.46
C TYR A 169 -21.10 7.30 37.84
N LYS A 170 -21.83 8.20 38.52
CA LYS A 170 -21.96 9.61 38.11
C LYS A 170 -20.60 10.29 38.21
N GLU A 171 -19.88 10.09 39.31
CA GLU A 171 -18.56 10.69 39.52
C GLU A 171 -17.54 10.22 38.48
N LEU A 172 -17.47 8.90 38.23
CA LEU A 172 -16.63 8.30 37.19
C LEU A 172 -16.96 8.87 35.81
N TRP A 173 -18.25 9.01 35.48
CA TRP A 173 -18.66 9.61 34.22
C TRP A 173 -18.23 11.07 34.11
N MET A 174 -18.41 11.86 35.18
CA MET A 174 -17.98 13.27 35.22
C MET A 174 -16.45 13.41 35.11
N GLU A 175 -15.68 12.51 35.70
CA GLU A 175 -14.23 12.45 35.57
C GLU A 175 -13.82 12.09 34.14
N GLN A 176 -14.47 11.11 33.53
CA GLN A 176 -14.23 10.73 32.14
C GLN A 176 -14.55 11.88 31.17
N GLN A 177 -15.63 12.64 31.41
CA GLN A 177 -15.95 13.84 30.63
C GLN A 177 -14.91 14.94 30.83
N ARG A 178 -14.45 15.16 32.07
CA ARG A 178 -13.36 16.11 32.37
C ARG A 178 -12.07 15.72 31.65
N ALA A 179 -11.69 14.44 31.69
CA ALA A 179 -10.54 13.90 30.99
C ALA A 179 -10.65 14.08 29.48
N ARG A 180 -11.79 13.74 28.87
CA ARG A 180 -12.07 13.99 27.44
C ARG A 180 -11.96 15.46 27.06
N THR A 181 -12.50 16.33 27.90
CA THR A 181 -12.45 17.78 27.65
C THR A 181 -11.01 18.28 27.76
N ALA A 182 -10.24 17.79 28.74
CA ALA A 182 -8.84 18.13 28.92
C ALA A 182 -7.97 17.66 27.73
N THR A 183 -8.17 16.44 27.23
CA THR A 183 -7.46 15.94 26.05
C THR A 183 -7.80 16.76 24.80
N GLN A 184 -9.08 17.03 24.55
CA GLN A 184 -9.51 17.89 23.44
C GLN A 184 -8.94 19.31 23.53
N ARG A 185 -8.92 19.92 24.74
CA ARG A 185 -8.31 21.24 24.95
C ARG A 185 -6.80 21.19 24.73
N ALA A 186 -6.10 20.13 25.14
CA ALA A 186 -4.67 19.97 24.91
C ALA A 186 -4.36 19.80 23.41
N GLU A 187 -5.17 19.05 22.68
CA GLU A 187 -5.04 18.90 21.22
C GLU A 187 -5.31 20.20 20.48
N LYS A 188 -6.37 20.94 20.85
CA LYS A 188 -6.64 22.28 20.29
C LYS A 188 -5.49 23.24 20.59
N LYS A 189 -5.03 23.32 21.84
CA LYS A 189 -3.84 24.10 22.21
C LYS A 189 -2.58 23.69 21.42
N LYS A 190 -2.41 22.41 21.08
CA LYS A 190 -1.28 21.95 20.25
C LYS A 190 -1.43 22.39 18.78
N LYS A 191 -2.65 22.45 18.24
CA LYS A 191 -2.95 22.94 16.89
C LYS A 191 -2.85 24.47 16.78
N ASP A 192 -3.29 25.18 17.83
CA ASP A 192 -3.27 26.65 17.91
C ASP A 192 -1.88 27.20 18.30
N LYS A 193 -0.93 26.34 18.69
CA LYS A 193 0.47 26.72 18.79
C LYS A 193 0.96 27.03 17.38
N ALA A 194 0.97 28.31 17.03
CA ALA A 194 1.62 28.82 15.84
C ALA A 194 3.02 28.21 15.77
N CYS A 195 3.29 27.45 14.72
CA CYS A 195 4.62 26.90 14.51
C CYS A 195 5.61 28.06 14.47
N GLU A 196 6.63 27.99 15.31
CA GLU A 196 7.68 29.00 15.31
C GLU A 196 8.43 28.89 13.98
N THR A 197 8.38 29.96 13.18
CA THR A 197 9.20 30.05 11.97
C THR A 197 10.67 30.09 12.38
N ARG A 198 11.56 29.58 11.53
CA ARG A 198 13.03 29.61 11.75
C ARG A 198 13.53 30.99 12.19
N THR A 199 12.93 32.06 11.69
CA THR A 199 13.28 33.45 12.05
C THR A 199 12.90 33.83 13.48
N THR A 200 11.72 33.43 13.98
CA THR A 200 11.33 33.71 15.38
C THR A 200 12.15 32.90 16.36
N PHE A 201 12.48 31.65 16.00
CA PHE A 201 13.38 30.80 16.77
C PHE A 201 14.78 31.42 16.90
N LEU A 202 15.37 31.87 15.78
CA LEU A 202 16.70 32.52 15.78
C LEU A 202 16.73 33.86 16.52
N ARG A 203 15.59 34.58 16.62
CA ARG A 203 15.49 35.80 17.44
C ARG A 203 15.50 35.50 18.95
N ARG A 204 14.87 34.40 19.37
CA ARG A 204 14.86 33.96 20.78
C ARG A 204 16.16 33.27 21.18
N HIS A 205 16.76 32.56 20.24
CA HIS A 205 17.99 31.81 20.40
C HIS A 205 19.01 32.32 19.37
N PRO A 206 19.56 33.53 19.57
CA PRO A 206 20.62 34.02 18.71
C PRO A 206 21.80 33.03 18.77
N PRO A 207 22.37 32.63 17.62
CA PRO A 207 23.56 31.80 17.62
C PRO A 207 24.69 32.56 18.35
N PRO A 208 25.59 31.84 19.04
CA PRO A 208 26.74 32.48 19.66
C PRO A 208 27.49 33.30 18.62
N THR A 209 27.87 34.53 18.99
CA THR A 209 28.67 35.41 18.14
C THR A 209 29.95 34.65 17.75
N LYS A 210 30.01 34.20 16.50
CA LYS A 210 31.26 33.68 15.96
C LYS A 210 32.17 34.89 15.82
N GLU A 211 33.39 34.80 16.32
CA GLU A 211 34.42 35.76 15.94
C GLU A 211 34.50 35.75 14.41
N GLU A 212 34.09 36.85 13.79
CA GLU A 212 34.08 37.00 12.34
C GLU A 212 35.53 37.01 11.88
N SER A 213 36.05 35.82 11.59
CA SER A 213 37.28 35.67 10.83
C SER A 213 36.95 36.09 9.40
N PHE A 214 37.20 37.37 9.10
CA PHE A 214 37.22 37.84 7.73
C PHE A 214 38.17 36.94 6.95
N TRP A 215 37.69 36.43 5.81
CA TRP A 215 38.50 35.57 4.96
C TRP A 215 39.78 36.32 4.56
N HIS A 216 40.93 35.79 4.95
CA HIS A 216 42.23 36.32 4.60
C HIS A 216 43.08 35.21 3.98
N LEU A 217 43.97 35.59 3.06
CA LEU A 217 44.84 34.62 2.40
C LEU A 217 45.93 34.15 3.38
N PRO A 218 46.13 32.83 3.59
CA PRO A 218 47.15 32.30 4.51
C PRO A 218 48.59 32.74 4.16
N ARG A 219 48.85 33.02 2.88
CA ARG A 219 50.17 33.51 2.44
C ARG A 219 50.48 34.91 2.97
N LEU A 220 49.46 35.70 3.29
CA LEU A 220 49.61 37.08 3.78
C LEU A 220 49.73 37.17 5.31
N GLU A 221 49.41 36.11 6.07
CA GLU A 221 49.65 36.09 7.52
C GLU A 221 51.14 36.22 7.88
N LYS A 222 52.01 35.66 7.04
CA LYS A 222 53.47 35.70 7.26
C LYS A 222 54.11 37.03 6.91
N VAL A 223 53.42 37.89 6.15
CA VAL A 223 53.99 39.15 5.66
C VAL A 223 53.47 40.28 6.53
N GLY A 224 54.35 40.82 7.39
CA GLY A 224 54.04 41.99 8.20
C GLY A 224 53.74 43.22 7.33
N PRO A 225 52.97 44.19 7.85
CA PRO A 225 52.65 45.41 7.12
C PRO A 225 53.94 46.16 6.75
N HIS A 226 54.12 46.39 5.45
CA HIS A 226 55.31 47.06 4.92
C HIS A 226 55.29 48.57 5.18
N LEU A 227 54.10 49.14 5.37
CA LEU A 227 53.87 50.56 5.63
C LEU A 227 53.38 50.75 7.07
N CYS A 228 54.09 51.56 7.86
CA CYS A 228 53.62 52.05 9.15
C CYS A 228 52.97 53.42 8.95
N THR A 229 51.65 53.45 8.81
CA THR A 229 50.87 54.70 8.64
C THR A 229 50.61 55.43 9.96
N PHE A 230 50.97 54.83 11.10
CA PHE A 230 50.79 55.46 12.41
C PHE A 230 52.00 56.32 12.78
N PRO A 231 51.78 57.55 13.27
CA PRO A 231 52.87 58.45 13.69
C PRO A 231 53.64 57.89 14.89
N ASP A 232 52.97 57.22 15.84
CA ASP A 232 53.58 56.65 17.05
C ASP A 232 53.13 55.22 17.34
N ARG A 233 53.97 54.45 18.06
CA ARG A 233 53.68 53.07 18.49
C ARG A 233 52.48 53.01 19.44
N ASP A 234 52.29 54.02 20.27
CA ASP A 234 51.18 54.08 21.23
C ASP A 234 49.86 54.43 20.53
N ALA A 235 49.90 55.28 19.50
CA ALA A 235 48.75 55.56 18.64
C ALA A 235 48.28 54.29 17.90
N ARG A 236 49.22 53.46 17.44
CA ARG A 236 48.91 52.15 16.83
C ARG A 236 48.22 51.22 17.82
N ARG A 237 48.74 51.07 19.04
CA ARG A 237 48.15 50.19 20.06
C ARG A 237 46.73 50.63 20.42
N LYS A 238 46.50 51.94 20.56
CA LYS A 238 45.18 52.52 20.87
C LYS A 238 44.14 52.26 19.77
N ALA A 239 44.56 52.23 18.51
CA ALA A 239 43.67 51.98 17.37
C ALA A 239 43.23 50.50 17.26
N PHE A 240 44.09 49.55 17.64
CA PHE A 240 43.77 48.12 17.60
C PHE A 240 43.04 47.62 18.85
N SER A 241 42.95 48.43 19.92
CA SER A 241 42.25 48.10 21.15
C SER A 241 40.80 48.60 21.21
N ALA A 242 40.31 49.26 20.14
CA ALA A 242 38.95 49.78 20.02
C ALA A 242 38.06 48.78 19.28
#